data_AF-A0A2A2LAS0-F1
#
_entry.id   AF-A0A2A2LAS0-F1
#
_cell.length_a   1.000
_cell.length_b   1.000
_cell.length_c   1.000
_cell.angle_alpha   90.00
_cell.angle_beta   90.00
_cell.angle_gamma   90.00
#
_symmetry.space_group_name_H-M   'P 1'
#
loop_
_entity.id
_entity.type
_entity.pdbx_description
1 polymer ?
#
loop_
_entity_poly.entity_id
_entity_poly.type
_entity_poly.pdbx_seq_one_letter_code
_entity_poly.pdbx_strand_id
1 'polypeptide(L)'
;MGNDCLFTCCKDSNVPTIGHQQNNSQNVSVIKQQPSNFISYDPKDNSSHQYSGNESRNFQLPTKDTWDRKKRKDKERQRDEERRREDLEHERTMQAMKEGYERQLNEINRQGQMQAISHKTQMAQLQRDGQVFVS
;
A
#
# COMPACT_ATOMS: atom_id res chain seq x y z
N MET A 1 -27.88 -44.10 24.14
CA MET A 1 -29.15 -44.07 23.39
C MET A 1 -29.63 -42.64 23.47
N GLY A 2 -29.48 -41.78 22.46
CA GLY A 2 -29.65 -42.02 21.04
C GLY A 2 -30.90 -41.24 20.63
N ASN A 3 -30.68 -40.23 19.78
CA ASN A 3 -31.59 -39.76 18.74
C ASN A 3 -32.89 -39.07 19.24
N ASP A 4 -33.57 -38.19 18.53
CA ASP A 4 -33.41 -37.33 17.35
C ASP A 4 -34.76 -36.57 17.29
N CYS A 5 -34.97 -35.78 16.24
CA CYS A 5 -36.21 -35.09 15.82
C CYS A 5 -36.21 -33.61 16.27
N LEU A 6 -35.80 -32.62 15.46
CA LEU A 6 -36.04 -32.43 14.01
C LEU A 6 -37.51 -32.67 13.66
N PHE A 7 -38.30 -31.60 13.52
CA PHE A 7 -39.34 -31.45 12.47
C PHE A 7 -39.73 -29.95 12.43
N THR A 8 -39.42 -29.15 11.39
CA THR A 8 -40.19 -28.95 10.13
C THR A 8 -41.71 -28.87 10.39
N CYS A 9 -42.49 -27.87 9.95
CA CYS A 9 -42.44 -27.09 8.71
C CYS A 9 -43.47 -25.93 8.74
N CYS A 10 -43.08 -24.79 8.14
CA CYS A 10 -43.79 -24.03 7.10
C CYS A 10 -45.17 -23.32 7.32
N LYS A 11 -45.18 -22.06 6.81
CA LYS A 11 -46.23 -21.36 6.00
C LYS A 11 -47.36 -20.65 6.79
N ASP A 12 -47.74 -19.38 6.55
CA ASP A 12 -47.68 -18.52 5.36
C ASP A 12 -47.63 -17.01 5.68
N SER A 13 -46.91 -16.27 4.81
CA SER A 13 -47.28 -15.01 4.16
C SER A 13 -47.72 -13.78 4.96
N ASN A 14 -46.84 -12.77 4.99
CA ASN A 14 -47.12 -11.53 4.25
C ASN A 14 -45.82 -10.76 3.97
N VAL A 15 -45.38 -10.87 2.72
CA VAL A 15 -44.36 -10.05 2.07
C VAL A 15 -45.08 -8.92 1.34
N PRO A 16 -44.49 -7.72 1.25
CA PRO A 16 -44.18 -7.26 -0.09
C PRO A 16 -42.69 -6.95 -0.24
N THR A 17 -42.17 -7.61 -1.27
CA THR A 17 -40.87 -7.45 -1.90
C THR A 17 -40.84 -6.06 -2.51
N ILE A 18 -39.99 -5.20 -1.98
CA ILE A 18 -39.45 -4.04 -2.69
C ILE A 18 -37.94 -4.27 -2.57
N GLY A 19 -37.32 -4.96 -3.52
CA GLY A 19 -37.07 -4.40 -4.83
C GLY A 19 -35.68 -3.76 -4.76
N HIS A 20 -34.68 -4.52 -5.20
CA HIS A 20 -33.33 -4.02 -5.46
C HIS A 20 -33.43 -2.72 -6.24
N GLN A 21 -33.20 -1.59 -5.57
CA GLN A 21 -33.05 -0.32 -6.26
C GLN A 21 -31.56 -0.14 -6.54
N GLN A 22 -31.14 -0.70 -7.68
CA GLN A 22 -30.05 -0.13 -8.45
C GLN A 22 -30.45 1.29 -8.84
N ASN A 23 -30.06 2.28 -8.06
CA ASN A 23 -30.03 3.66 -8.53
C ASN A 23 -28.59 4.01 -8.90
N ASN A 24 -28.30 3.64 -10.14
CA ASN A 24 -27.35 4.35 -10.98
C ASN A 24 -27.88 5.78 -11.18
N SER A 25 -27.24 6.76 -10.56
CA SER A 25 -27.19 8.13 -11.08
C SER A 25 -25.95 8.83 -10.58
N GLN A 26 -24.92 8.73 -11.43
CA GLN A 26 -23.95 9.79 -11.71
C GLN A 26 -23.06 10.20 -10.55
N ASN A 27 -22.26 9.26 -10.05
CA ASN A 27 -20.89 9.65 -9.73
C ASN A 27 -20.10 9.53 -11.04
N VAL A 28 -20.03 10.64 -11.77
CA VAL A 28 -19.18 10.78 -12.94
C VAL A 28 -17.78 10.44 -12.45
N SER A 29 -17.34 9.23 -12.78
CA SER A 29 -15.95 8.87 -12.74
C SER A 29 -15.25 9.88 -13.62
N VAL A 30 -14.57 10.83 -12.99
CA VAL A 30 -13.46 11.56 -13.62
C VAL A 30 -12.39 10.50 -13.84
N ILE A 31 -12.61 9.68 -14.85
CA ILE A 31 -11.57 9.03 -15.60
C ILE A 31 -10.78 10.23 -16.11
N LYS A 32 -9.66 10.53 -15.44
CA LYS A 32 -8.60 11.31 -16.05
C LYS A 32 -8.22 10.55 -17.31
N GLN A 33 -8.89 10.89 -18.41
CA GLN A 33 -8.39 10.68 -19.75
C GLN A 33 -6.98 11.27 -19.70
N GLN A 34 -6.00 10.38 -19.75
CA GLN A 34 -4.69 10.81 -20.15
C GLN A 34 -4.85 11.44 -21.53
N PRO A 35 -4.29 12.64 -21.78
CA PRO A 35 -4.28 13.16 -23.13
C PRO A 35 -3.58 12.13 -24.00
N SER A 36 -4.31 11.58 -24.96
CA SER A 36 -3.73 10.85 -26.07
C SER A 36 -2.67 11.77 -26.67
N ASN A 37 -1.42 11.34 -26.64
CA ASN A 37 -0.37 11.95 -27.44
C ASN A 37 -0.72 11.66 -28.90
N PHE A 38 -1.59 12.50 -29.47
CA PHE A 38 -1.83 12.57 -30.89
C PHE A 38 -0.55 13.14 -31.50
N ILE A 39 0.36 12.26 -31.90
CA ILE A 39 1.49 12.63 -32.72
C ILE A 39 0.91 13.01 -34.08
N SER A 40 0.73 14.31 -34.28
CA SER A 40 0.46 14.89 -35.59
C SER A 40 1.70 14.68 -36.44
N TYR A 41 1.64 13.74 -37.38
CA TYR A 41 2.65 13.61 -38.42
C TYR A 41 2.33 14.63 -39.51
N ASP A 42 3.10 15.72 -39.57
CA ASP A 42 3.17 16.57 -40.76
C ASP A 42 3.99 15.85 -41.83
N PRO A 43 3.42 15.48 -42.99
CA PRO A 43 4.15 14.79 -44.05
C PRO A 43 4.70 15.82 -45.03
N LYS A 44 5.65 16.64 -44.60
CA LYS A 44 6.39 17.54 -45.50
C LYS A 44 7.82 17.72 -45.02
N ASP A 45 8.63 16.70 -45.29
CA ASP A 45 10.04 16.87 -45.67
C ASP A 45 10.49 15.62 -46.41
N ASN A 46 10.21 15.63 -47.72
CA ASN A 46 10.71 14.67 -48.68
C ASN A 46 12.20 14.97 -48.92
N SER A 47 13.05 14.71 -47.93
CA SER A 47 14.49 14.71 -48.11
C SER A 47 14.96 13.28 -48.22
N SER A 48 15.18 12.87 -49.47
CA SER A 48 15.74 11.61 -49.89
C SER A 48 17.12 11.38 -49.23
N HIS A 49 17.14 10.80 -48.02
CA HIS A 49 18.33 10.15 -47.49
C HIS A 49 18.40 8.74 -48.09
N GLN A 50 19.14 8.65 -49.19
CA GLN A 50 19.69 7.37 -49.63
C GLN A 50 20.52 6.80 -48.49
N TYR A 51 20.01 5.81 -47.77
CA TYR A 51 20.83 4.90 -46.98
C TYR A 51 21.56 3.96 -47.95
N SER A 52 22.52 4.50 -48.69
CA SER A 52 23.60 3.73 -49.26
C SER A 52 24.66 3.60 -48.17
N GLY A 53 24.44 2.62 -47.31
CA GLY A 53 25.31 2.28 -46.19
C GLY A 53 25.40 0.78 -46.12
N ASN A 54 26.10 0.17 -47.08
CA ASN A 54 26.75 -1.12 -46.93
C ASN A 54 27.85 -1.02 -45.86
N GLU A 55 27.46 -0.70 -44.62
CA GLU A 55 28.27 -0.97 -43.45
C GLU A 55 28.27 -2.49 -43.28
N SER A 56 29.29 -3.14 -43.85
CA SER A 56 29.75 -4.42 -43.36
C SER A 56 30.00 -4.25 -41.85
N ARG A 57 28.98 -4.56 -41.04
CA ARG A 57 29.13 -4.70 -39.60
C ARG A 57 30.19 -5.77 -39.42
N ASN A 58 31.39 -5.32 -39.10
CA ASN A 58 32.49 -6.19 -38.74
C ASN A 58 32.03 -6.88 -37.45
N PHE A 59 31.46 -8.08 -37.57
CA PHE A 59 31.09 -8.93 -36.45
C PHE A 59 32.38 -9.46 -35.83
N GLN A 60 33.15 -8.53 -35.25
CA GLN A 60 34.36 -8.86 -34.56
C GLN A 60 33.93 -9.55 -33.27
N LEU A 61 34.05 -10.87 -33.28
CA LEU A 61 33.64 -11.70 -32.16
C LEU A 61 34.39 -11.22 -30.92
N PRO A 62 33.69 -11.03 -29.79
CA PRO A 62 34.32 -10.62 -28.54
C PRO A 62 35.45 -11.58 -28.20
N THR A 63 36.65 -11.03 -28.05
CA THR A 63 37.83 -11.81 -27.64
C THR A 63 37.64 -12.33 -26.22
N LYS A 64 38.35 -13.39 -25.84
CA LYS A 64 38.29 -13.97 -24.49
C LYS A 64 38.45 -12.91 -23.38
N ASP A 65 39.34 -11.95 -23.57
CA ASP A 65 39.58 -10.87 -22.61
C ASP A 65 38.36 -9.96 -22.42
N THR A 66 37.57 -9.74 -23.48
CA THR A 66 36.34 -8.96 -23.39
C THR A 66 35.25 -9.70 -22.61
N TRP A 67 35.16 -11.03 -22.76
CA TRP A 67 34.28 -11.88 -21.97
C TRP A 67 34.66 -11.88 -20.49
N ASP A 68 35.95 -12.03 -20.18
CA ASP A 68 36.44 -12.04 -18.80
C ASP A 68 36.27 -10.68 -18.12
N ARG A 69 36.47 -9.58 -18.86
CA ARG A 69 36.17 -8.22 -18.38
C ARG A 69 34.67 -8.05 -18.11
N LYS A 70 33.81 -8.52 -19.02
CA LYS A 70 32.36 -8.44 -18.87
C LYS A 70 31.89 -9.23 -17.66
N LYS A 71 32.36 -10.46 -17.49
CA LYS A 71 32.04 -11.32 -16.35
C LYS A 71 32.44 -10.70 -15.01
N ARG A 72 33.60 -10.03 -14.95
CA ARG A 72 34.02 -9.28 -13.75
C ARG A 72 33.06 -8.13 -13.42
N LYS A 73 32.66 -7.35 -14.42
CA LYS A 73 31.70 -6.25 -14.26
C LYS A 73 30.31 -6.76 -13.85
N ASP A 74 29.85 -7.87 -14.42
CA ASP A 74 28.58 -8.49 -14.04
C ASP A 74 28.61 -8.94 -12.57
N LYS A 75 29.71 -9.57 -12.15
CA LYS A 75 29.89 -9.99 -10.76
C LYS A 75 29.96 -8.80 -9.79
N GLU A 76 30.53 -7.68 -10.21
CA GLU A 76 30.58 -6.45 -9.42
C GLU A 76 29.20 -5.83 -9.26
N ARG A 77 28.46 -5.68 -10.37
CA ARG A 77 27.07 -5.23 -10.34
C ARG A 77 26.19 -6.09 -9.43
N GLN A 78 26.38 -7.41 -9.45
CA GLN A 78 25.65 -8.31 -8.55
C GLN A 78 25.94 -8.02 -7.08
N ARG A 79 27.20 -7.81 -6.70
CA ARG A 79 27.56 -7.47 -5.32
C ARG A 79 27.02 -6.10 -4.92
N ASP A 80 26.98 -5.14 -5.83
CA ASP A 80 26.48 -3.80 -5.55
C ASP A 80 24.97 -3.80 -5.35
N GLU A 81 24.25 -4.58 -6.17
CA GLU A 81 22.81 -4.79 -6.03
C GLU A 81 22.47 -5.55 -4.74
N GLU A 82 23.27 -6.55 -4.38
CA GLU A 82 23.13 -7.29 -3.12
C GLU A 82 23.29 -6.35 -1.93
N ARG A 83 24.35 -5.51 -1.89
CA ARG A 83 24.53 -4.51 -0.82
C ARG A 83 23.35 -3.53 -0.75
N ARG A 84 22.86 -3.03 -1.88
CA ARG A 84 21.66 -2.17 -1.91
C ARG A 84 20.44 -2.87 -1.34
N ARG A 85 20.28 -4.17 -1.62
CA ARG A 85 19.15 -4.95 -1.12
C ARG A 85 19.24 -5.11 0.40
N GLU A 86 20.43 -5.43 0.92
CA GLU A 86 20.68 -5.54 2.36
C GLU A 86 20.42 -4.20 3.07
N ASP A 87 20.90 -3.09 2.52
CA ASP A 87 20.66 -1.75 3.06
C ASP A 87 19.16 -1.43 3.15
N LEU A 88 18.39 -1.74 2.09
CA LEU A 88 16.94 -1.54 2.06
C LEU A 88 16.20 -2.44 3.05
N GLU A 89 16.65 -3.67 3.24
CA GLU A 89 16.08 -4.60 4.22
C GLU A 89 16.35 -4.13 5.65
N HIS A 90 17.57 -3.67 5.91
CA HIS A 90 17.96 -3.10 7.18
C HIS A 90 17.14 -1.84 7.50
N GLU A 91 17.02 -0.92 6.55
CA GLU A 91 16.23 0.31 6.71
C GLU A 91 14.75 -0.01 7.02
N ARG A 92 14.14 -0.95 6.30
CA ARG A 92 12.76 -1.38 6.56
C ARG A 92 12.59 -1.97 7.95
N THR A 93 13.55 -2.79 8.38
CA THR A 93 13.51 -3.42 9.70
C THR A 93 13.63 -2.36 10.80
N MET A 94 14.54 -1.41 10.65
CA MET A 94 14.71 -0.29 11.57
C MET A 94 13.46 0.58 11.64
N GLN A 95 12.82 0.87 10.51
CA GLN A 95 11.58 1.63 10.46
C GLN A 95 10.45 0.89 11.16
N ALA A 96 10.27 -0.42 10.89
CA ALA A 96 9.24 -1.22 11.53
C ALA A 96 9.41 -1.28 13.06
N MET A 97 10.65 -1.42 13.54
CA MET A 97 10.95 -1.37 14.97
C MET A 97 10.64 0.00 15.56
N LYS A 98 11.06 1.09 14.91
CA LYS A 98 10.77 2.46 15.33
C LYS A 98 9.27 2.70 15.47
N GLU A 99 8.49 2.36 14.44
CA GLU A 99 7.03 2.49 14.46
C GLU A 99 6.39 1.64 15.57
N GLY A 100 6.92 0.42 15.79
CA GLY A 100 6.48 -0.46 16.87
C GLY A 100 6.67 0.19 18.25
N TYR A 101 7.86 0.74 18.50
CA TYR A 101 8.16 1.42 19.76
C TYR A 101 7.34 2.70 19.96
N GLU A 102 7.19 3.52 18.92
CA GLU A 102 6.36 4.73 19.00
C GLU A 102 4.90 4.42 19.33
N ARG A 103 4.33 3.35 18.73
CA ARG A 103 2.97 2.90 19.06
C ARG A 103 2.86 2.46 20.53
N GLN A 104 3.83 1.70 21.03
CA GLN A 104 3.83 1.24 22.42
C GLN A 104 3.92 2.41 23.39
N LEU A 105 4.81 3.38 23.14
CA LEU A 105 4.94 4.57 23.97
C LEU A 105 3.66 5.42 23.98
N ASN A 106 3.03 5.59 22.81
CA ASN A 106 1.77 6.32 22.71
C ASN A 106 0.65 5.63 23.49
N GLU A 107 0.57 4.31 23.46
CA GLU A 107 -0.44 3.57 24.23
C GLU A 107 -0.20 3.69 25.74
N ILE A 108 1.05 3.55 26.20
CA ILE A 108 1.39 3.73 27.62
C ILE A 108 1.03 5.15 28.08
N ASN A 109 1.38 6.16 27.29
CA ASN A 109 1.06 7.55 27.61
C ASN A 109 -0.46 7.77 27.69
N ARG A 110 -1.22 7.23 26.73
CA ARG A 110 -2.68 7.31 26.72
C ARG A 110 -3.29 6.66 27.95
N GLN A 111 -2.82 5.47 28.33
CA GLN A 111 -3.30 4.77 29.53
C GLN A 111 -2.98 5.56 30.81
N GLY A 112 -1.76 6.07 30.93
CA GLY A 112 -1.35 6.91 32.06
C GLY A 112 -2.21 8.18 32.19
N GLN A 113 -2.51 8.83 31.07
CA GLN A 113 -3.40 10.00 31.07
C GLN A 113 -4.83 9.64 31.50
N MET A 114 -5.40 8.55 30.97
CA MET A 114 -6.73 8.11 31.37
C MET A 114 -6.80 7.77 32.87
N GLN A 115 -5.79 7.08 33.40
CA GLN A 115 -5.71 6.80 34.83
C GLN A 115 -5.60 8.07 35.67
N ALA A 116 -4.76 9.02 35.27
CA ALA A 116 -4.60 10.29 35.96
C ALA A 116 -5.91 11.11 35.96
N ILE A 117 -6.62 11.15 34.83
CA ILE A 117 -7.92 11.83 34.72
C ILE A 117 -8.96 11.14 35.60
N SER A 118 -9.04 9.81 35.55
CA SER A 118 -9.98 9.03 36.37
C SER A 118 -9.75 9.30 37.86
N HIS A 119 -8.50 9.23 38.32
CA HIS A 119 -8.13 9.52 39.70
C HIS A 119 -8.49 10.96 40.11
N LYS A 120 -8.18 11.96 39.26
CA LYS A 120 -8.56 13.36 39.53
C LYS A 120 -10.06 13.54 39.66
N THR A 121 -10.85 12.92 38.78
CA THR A 121 -12.31 12.99 38.83
C THR A 121 -12.87 12.35 40.10
N GLN A 122 -12.35 11.19 40.50
CA GLN A 122 -12.76 10.54 41.76
C GLN A 122 -12.44 11.41 42.97
N MET A 123 -11.24 11.97 43.05
CA MET A 123 -10.84 12.85 44.16
C MET A 123 -11.65 14.14 44.20
N ALA A 124 -11.97 14.73 43.04
CA ALA A 124 -12.83 15.91 42.94
C ALA A 124 -14.27 15.62 43.37
N GLN A 125 -14.77 14.40 43.13
CA GLN A 125 -16.08 13.96 43.61
C GLN A 125 -16.08 13.80 45.14
N LEU A 126 -15.08 13.11 45.69
CA LEU A 126 -14.93 12.95 47.14
C LEU A 126 -14.80 14.29 47.88
N GLN A 127 -14.08 15.26 47.31
CA GLN A 127 -14.00 16.60 47.88
C GLN A 127 -15.34 17.33 47.90
N ARG A 128 -16.16 17.19 46.85
CA ARG A 128 -17.51 17.78 46.81
C ARG A 128 -18.43 17.09 47.81
N ASP A 129 -18.44 15.77 47.85
CA ASP A 129 -19.30 15.02 48.75
C ASP A 129 -18.92 15.25 50.22
N GLY A 130 -17.61 15.36 50.50
CA GLY A 130 -17.08 15.74 51.81
C GLY A 130 -17.39 17.19 52.21
N GLN A 131 -17.59 18.13 51.27
CA GLN A 131 -18.03 19.49 51.60
C GLN A 131 -19.52 19.57 51.92
N VAL A 132 -20.36 18.78 51.24
CA VAL A 132 -21.81 18.75 51.46
C VAL A 132 -22.18 18.14 52.82
N PHE A 133 -21.35 17.25 53.37
CA PHE A 133 -21.63 16.57 54.64
C PHE A 133 -21.30 17.40 55.90
N VAL A 134 -20.66 18.57 55.76
CA VAL A 134 -20.24 19.43 56.89
C VAL A 134 -21.01 20.76 56.93
N SER A 135 -22.11 20.88 56.17
CA SER A 135 -22.99 22.07 56.15
C SER A 135 -24.32 21.82 56.85
#